data_AF-A0A7J9HLH7-F1
#
_entry.id   AF-A0A7J9HLH7-F1
#
_cell.length_a   1.000
_cell.length_b   1.000
_cell.length_c   1.000
_cell.angle_alpha   90.00
_cell.angle_beta   90.00
_cell.angle_gamma   90.00
#
_symmetry.space_group_name_H-M   'P 1'
#
loop_
_entity.id
_entity.type
_entity.pdbx_description
1 polymer ?
#
loop_
_entity_poly.entity_id
_entity_poly.type
_entity_poly.pdbx_seq_one_letter_code
_entity_poly.pdbx_strand_id
1 'polypeptide(L)'
;MDTPEEERRLFNHVTCNSSALVDKVTVPGALALDLIEQAEVEVDRLDKLKSSRMKEIALKRQVELEKIFASVHIEIDPEAAREKIMALIDSGNVEPTELLADMDNQIMKAKEEALSRKEILDRVEKWMSACEEESWLEDYNRVLISSI
;
A
#
# COMPACT_ATOMS: atom_id res chain seq x y z
N MET A 1 -12.85 -10.79 0.15
CA MET A 1 -13.81 -9.97 -0.62
C MET A 1 -15.05 -9.85 0.22
N ASP A 2 -15.58 -8.66 0.40
CA ASP A 2 -16.78 -8.42 1.23
C ASP A 2 -18.06 -8.80 0.46
N THR A 3 -18.06 -10.01 -0.13
CA THR A 3 -19.16 -10.53 -0.93
C THR A 3 -20.33 -10.87 -0.01
N PRO A 4 -21.56 -10.43 -0.32
CA PRO A 4 -22.74 -10.73 0.49
C PRO A 4 -22.94 -12.24 0.71
N GLU A 5 -23.42 -12.61 1.89
CA GLU A 5 -23.66 -14.01 2.26
C GLU A 5 -24.68 -14.68 1.33
N GLU A 6 -25.65 -13.93 0.81
CA GLU A 6 -26.63 -14.40 -0.16
C GLU A 6 -25.98 -14.84 -1.48
N GLU A 7 -25.04 -14.05 -2.01
CA GLU A 7 -24.26 -14.41 -3.21
C GLU A 7 -23.38 -15.64 -2.95
N ARG A 8 -22.75 -15.72 -1.77
CA ARG A 8 -21.89 -16.87 -1.41
C ARG A 8 -22.69 -18.17 -1.31
N ARG A 9 -23.91 -18.12 -0.75
CA ARG A 9 -24.76 -19.30 -0.57
C ARG A 9 -25.12 -20.00 -1.87
N LEU A 10 -25.22 -19.26 -2.98
CA LEU A 10 -25.51 -19.81 -4.30
C LEU A 10 -24.47 -20.87 -4.72
N PHE A 11 -23.21 -20.73 -4.30
CA PHE A 11 -22.09 -21.59 -4.69
C PHE A 11 -21.60 -22.54 -3.56
N ASN A 12 -22.36 -22.65 -2.47
CA ASN A 12 -22.00 -23.55 -1.36
C ASN A 12 -21.84 -25.00 -1.83
N HIS A 13 -22.71 -25.46 -2.73
CA HIS A 13 -22.65 -26.81 -3.28
C HIS A 13 -21.35 -27.08 -4.04
N VAL A 14 -20.87 -26.12 -4.84
CA VAL A 14 -19.57 -26.19 -5.54
C VAL A 14 -18.42 -26.28 -4.54
N THR A 15 -18.45 -25.45 -3.50
CA THR A 15 -17.39 -25.40 -2.47
C THR A 15 -17.35 -26.68 -1.63
N CYS A 16 -18.51 -27.23 -1.30
CA CYS A 16 -18.62 -28.53 -0.61
C CYS A 16 -18.10 -29.67 -1.49
N ASN A 17 -18.46 -29.69 -2.78
CA ASN A 17 -18.05 -30.73 -3.71
C ASN A 17 -16.54 -30.67 -4.01
N SER A 18 -15.94 -29.48 -4.14
CA SER A 18 -14.50 -29.33 -4.37
C SER A 18 -13.66 -29.82 -3.18
N SER A 19 -14.21 -29.74 -1.98
CA SER A 19 -13.58 -30.23 -0.74
C SER A 19 -13.90 -31.69 -0.42
N ALA A 20 -14.85 -32.29 -1.13
CA ALA A 20 -15.28 -33.67 -0.91
C ALA A 20 -14.33 -34.66 -1.59
N LEU A 21 -14.21 -35.85 -0.99
CA LEU A 21 -13.60 -36.98 -1.67
C LEU A 21 -14.51 -37.44 -2.82
N VAL A 22 -13.91 -38.01 -3.87
CA VAL A 22 -14.63 -38.45 -5.09
C VAL A 22 -15.77 -39.42 -4.76
N ASP A 23 -15.58 -40.32 -3.81
CA ASP A 23 -16.58 -41.30 -3.35
C ASP A 23 -17.74 -40.68 -2.56
N LYS A 24 -17.59 -39.43 -2.11
CA LYS A 24 -18.60 -38.69 -1.34
C LYS A 24 -19.48 -37.78 -2.20
N VAL A 25 -19.16 -37.59 -3.48
CA VAL A 25 -20.00 -36.84 -4.43
C VAL A 25 -21.04 -37.78 -5.04
N THR A 26 -22.03 -38.16 -4.24
CA THR A 26 -23.03 -39.19 -4.60
C THR A 26 -24.35 -38.62 -5.11
N VAL A 27 -24.57 -37.31 -4.97
CA VAL A 27 -25.81 -36.64 -5.39
C VAL A 27 -25.87 -36.59 -6.93
N PRO A 28 -26.91 -37.17 -7.56
CA PRO A 28 -27.08 -37.10 -9.00
C PRO A 28 -27.11 -35.64 -9.48
N GLY A 29 -26.34 -35.33 -10.53
CA GLY A 29 -26.25 -33.97 -11.06
C GLY A 29 -25.33 -33.01 -10.28
N ALA A 30 -24.64 -33.47 -9.23
CA ALA A 30 -23.71 -32.63 -8.46
C ALA A 30 -22.54 -32.03 -9.26
N LEU A 31 -22.23 -32.62 -10.42
CA LEU A 31 -21.23 -32.17 -11.40
C LEU A 31 -21.86 -32.05 -12.80
N ALA A 32 -23.14 -31.68 -12.86
CA ALA A 32 -23.79 -31.42 -14.14
C ALA A 32 -23.07 -30.28 -14.89
N LEU A 33 -23.05 -30.37 -16.22
CA LEU A 33 -22.28 -29.45 -17.08
C LEU A 33 -22.69 -27.98 -16.88
N ASP A 34 -23.99 -27.73 -16.69
CA ASP A 34 -24.54 -26.40 -16.43
C ASP A 34 -24.04 -25.79 -15.11
N LEU A 35 -23.86 -26.61 -14.06
CA LEU A 35 -23.28 -26.15 -12.80
C LEU A 35 -21.80 -25.83 -12.91
N ILE A 36 -21.06 -26.61 -13.70
CA ILE A 36 -19.64 -26.36 -13.97
C ILE A 36 -19.48 -25.05 -14.76
N GLU A 37 -20.27 -24.87 -15.82
CA GLU A 37 -20.28 -23.64 -16.62
C GLU A 37 -20.64 -22.42 -15.77
N GLN A 38 -21.65 -22.55 -14.88
CA GLN A 38 -22.00 -21.49 -13.94
C GLN A 38 -20.85 -21.14 -12.99
N ALA A 39 -20.11 -22.15 -12.49
CA ALA A 39 -18.97 -21.94 -11.60
C ALA A 39 -17.81 -21.27 -12.33
N GLU A 40 -17.52 -21.64 -13.57
CA GLU A 40 -16.48 -21.00 -14.40
C GLU A 40 -16.78 -19.52 -14.63
N VAL A 41 -18.01 -19.17 -15.02
CA VAL A 41 -18.44 -17.77 -15.19
C VAL A 41 -18.31 -16.98 -13.89
N GLU A 42 -18.65 -17.58 -12.75
CA GLU A 42 -18.51 -16.91 -11.46
C GLU A 42 -17.05 -16.70 -11.05
N VAL A 43 -16.16 -17.67 -11.32
CA VAL A 43 -14.72 -17.50 -11.09
C VAL A 43 -14.19 -16.33 -11.92
N ASP A 44 -14.52 -16.26 -13.21
CA ASP A 44 -14.13 -15.14 -14.07
C ASP A 44 -14.65 -13.79 -13.56
N ARG A 45 -15.88 -13.76 -13.04
CA ARG A 45 -16.47 -12.56 -12.43
C ARG A 45 -15.71 -12.15 -11.17
N LEU A 46 -15.37 -13.12 -10.31
CA LEU A 46 -14.63 -12.89 -9.07
C LEU A 46 -13.19 -12.45 -9.34
N ASP A 47 -12.53 -12.97 -10.36
CA ASP A 47 -11.19 -12.55 -10.76
C ASP A 47 -11.17 -11.10 -11.24
N LYS A 48 -12.16 -10.70 -12.05
CA LYS A 48 -12.33 -9.28 -12.44
C LYS A 48 -12.59 -8.39 -11.22
N LEU A 49 -13.42 -8.84 -10.29
CA LEU A 49 -13.71 -8.11 -9.07
C LEU A 49 -12.46 -8.01 -8.16
N LYS A 50 -11.69 -9.08 -8.03
CA LYS A 50 -10.43 -9.16 -7.28
C LYS A 50 -9.39 -8.20 -7.86
N SER A 51 -9.21 -8.20 -9.19
CA SER A 51 -8.33 -7.27 -9.89
C SER A 51 -8.76 -5.81 -9.67
N SER A 52 -10.04 -5.49 -9.88
CA SER A 52 -10.59 -4.14 -9.66
C SER A 52 -10.37 -3.65 -8.22
N ARG A 53 -10.67 -4.50 -7.24
CA ARG A 53 -10.46 -4.18 -5.82
C ARG A 53 -8.98 -4.01 -5.49
N MET A 54 -8.11 -4.84 -6.07
CA MET A 54 -6.66 -4.71 -5.88
C MET A 54 -6.15 -3.38 -6.44
N LYS A 55 -6.58 -2.96 -7.64
CA LYS A 55 -6.23 -1.66 -8.22
C LYS A 55 -6.64 -0.51 -7.32
N GLU A 56 -7.87 -0.54 -6.80
CA GLU A 56 -8.37 0.48 -5.88
C GLU A 56 -7.48 0.63 -4.64
N ILE A 57 -7.12 -0.49 -4.00
CA ILE A 57 -6.30 -0.48 -2.79
C ILE A 57 -4.86 -0.04 -3.11
N ALA A 58 -4.28 -0.56 -4.19
CA ALA A 58 -2.92 -0.22 -4.61
C ALA A 58 -2.82 1.29 -4.91
N LEU A 59 -3.78 1.87 -5.63
CA LEU A 59 -3.79 3.31 -5.90
C LEU A 59 -3.94 4.16 -4.63
N LYS A 60 -4.72 3.72 -3.63
CA LYS A 60 -4.80 4.41 -2.34
C LYS A 60 -3.46 4.42 -1.61
N ARG A 61 -2.75 3.29 -1.59
CA ARG A 61 -1.40 3.19 -1.02
C ARG A 61 -0.39 4.05 -1.77
N GLN A 62 -0.47 4.06 -3.10
CA GLN A 62 0.38 4.90 -3.94
C GLN A 62 0.17 6.39 -3.62
N VAL A 63 -1.07 6.84 -3.46
CA VAL A 63 -1.39 8.22 -3.02
C VAL A 63 -0.82 8.53 -1.64
N GLU A 64 -0.85 7.59 -0.69
CA GLU A 64 -0.22 7.78 0.63
C GLU A 64 1.29 7.95 0.50
N LEU A 65 1.94 7.10 -0.29
CA LEU A 65 3.37 7.16 -0.56
C LEU A 65 3.77 8.50 -1.21
N GLU A 66 3.01 8.94 -2.22
CA GLU A 66 3.18 10.24 -2.89
C GLU A 66 3.12 11.41 -1.90
N LYS A 67 2.17 11.39 -0.95
CA LYS A 67 2.05 12.43 0.09
C LYS A 67 3.27 12.49 1.00
N ILE A 68 3.81 11.33 1.38
CA ILE A 68 5.02 11.27 2.22
C ILE A 68 6.20 11.86 1.46
N PHE A 69 6.43 11.43 0.20
CA PHE A 69 7.51 11.96 -0.62
C PHE A 69 7.42 13.48 -0.82
N ALA A 70 6.21 14.00 -1.10
CA ALA A 70 5.97 15.43 -1.19
C ALA A 70 6.33 16.17 0.11
N SER A 71 5.98 15.62 1.28
CA SER A 71 6.29 16.23 2.58
C SER A 71 7.79 16.38 2.87
N VAL A 72 8.63 15.59 2.21
CA VAL A 72 10.09 15.62 2.35
C VAL A 72 10.79 16.11 1.09
N HIS A 73 10.04 16.77 0.20
CA HIS A 73 10.53 17.37 -1.04
C HIS A 73 11.26 16.38 -1.96
N ILE A 74 10.82 15.10 -1.97
CA ILE A 74 11.26 14.11 -2.96
C ILE A 74 10.33 14.22 -4.18
N GLU A 75 10.93 14.45 -5.35
CA GLU A 75 10.21 14.47 -6.63
C GLU A 75 10.03 13.05 -7.17
N ILE A 76 8.82 12.75 -7.62
CA ILE A 76 8.43 11.47 -8.21
C ILE A 76 7.55 11.73 -9.42
N ASP A 77 7.50 10.77 -10.34
CA ASP A 77 6.52 10.74 -11.43
C ASP A 77 5.30 9.91 -11.00
N PRO A 78 4.19 10.55 -10.56
CA PRO A 78 3.02 9.84 -10.06
C PRO A 78 2.32 9.05 -11.17
N GLU A 79 2.33 9.55 -12.42
CA GLU A 79 1.65 8.88 -13.53
C GLU A 79 2.41 7.60 -13.92
N ALA A 80 3.73 7.69 -14.08
CA ALA A 80 4.54 6.50 -14.37
C ALA A 80 4.45 5.44 -13.25
N ALA A 81 4.39 5.86 -11.99
CA ALA A 81 4.22 4.94 -10.87
C ALA A 81 2.86 4.22 -10.91
N ARG A 82 1.77 4.96 -11.22
CA ARG A 82 0.42 4.41 -11.34
C ARG A 82 0.29 3.47 -12.53
N GLU A 83 0.82 3.86 -13.68
CA GLU A 83 0.85 3.01 -14.88
C GLU A 83 1.59 1.69 -14.61
N LYS A 84 2.72 1.75 -13.92
CA LYS A 84 3.49 0.56 -13.53
C LYS A 84 2.68 -0.38 -12.62
N ILE A 85 1.96 0.17 -11.64
CA ILE A 85 1.08 -0.60 -10.75
C ILE A 85 -0.04 -1.26 -11.55
N MET A 86 -0.70 -0.50 -12.44
CA MET A 86 -1.78 -1.02 -13.28
C MET A 86 -1.30 -2.15 -14.19
N ALA A 87 -0.15 -1.97 -14.85
CA ALA A 87 0.44 -2.97 -15.72
C ALA A 87 0.81 -4.26 -14.96
N LEU A 88 1.37 -4.14 -13.75
CA LEU A 88 1.67 -5.30 -12.90
C LEU A 88 0.41 -6.07 -12.53
N ILE A 89 -0.66 -5.37 -12.14
CA ILE A 89 -1.95 -5.98 -11.81
C ILE A 89 -2.59 -6.67 -13.02
N ASP A 90 -2.61 -5.99 -14.18
CA ASP A 90 -3.22 -6.50 -15.39
C ASP A 90 -2.46 -7.68 -16.01
N SER A 91 -1.17 -7.79 -15.73
CA SER A 91 -0.37 -8.95 -16.14
C SER A 91 -0.75 -10.25 -15.41
N GLY A 92 -1.43 -10.16 -14.26
CA GLY A 92 -1.78 -11.33 -13.44
C GLY A 92 -0.58 -12.08 -12.83
N ASN A 93 0.65 -11.59 -13.03
CA ASN A 93 1.87 -12.29 -12.62
C ASN A 93 2.25 -12.09 -11.15
N VAL A 94 1.55 -11.23 -10.41
CA VAL A 94 1.88 -10.91 -9.02
C VAL A 94 0.71 -11.29 -8.13
N GLU A 95 1.01 -12.00 -7.04
CA GLU A 95 -0.02 -12.32 -6.06
C GLU A 95 -0.44 -11.03 -5.32
N PRO A 96 -1.75 -10.72 -5.25
CA PRO A 96 -2.25 -9.52 -4.60
C PRO A 96 -1.70 -9.24 -3.21
N THR A 97 -1.67 -10.25 -2.36
CA THR A 97 -1.22 -10.08 -0.97
C THR A 97 0.26 -9.66 -0.93
N GLU A 98 1.07 -10.18 -1.83
CA GLU A 98 2.49 -9.84 -1.94
C GLU A 98 2.69 -8.40 -2.43
N LEU A 99 2.01 -8.01 -3.51
CA LEU A 99 2.07 -6.63 -4.03
C LEU A 99 1.68 -5.63 -2.95
N LEU A 100 0.55 -5.88 -2.29
CA LEU A 100 0.01 -5.01 -1.26
C LEU A 100 0.93 -4.91 -0.04
N ALA A 101 1.58 -6.01 0.36
CA ALA A 101 2.56 -6.01 1.44
C ALA A 101 3.85 -5.26 1.06
N ASP A 102 4.31 -5.39 -0.19
CA ASP A 102 5.47 -4.63 -0.67
C ASP A 102 5.18 -3.12 -0.64
N MET A 103 4.00 -2.69 -1.07
CA MET A 103 3.59 -1.28 -0.98
C MET A 103 3.53 -0.78 0.47
N ASP A 104 3.00 -1.59 1.40
CA ASP A 104 3.00 -1.25 2.83
C ASP A 104 4.44 -1.09 3.36
N ASN A 105 5.37 -1.95 2.93
CA ASN A 105 6.78 -1.84 3.28
C ASN A 105 7.43 -0.57 2.71
N GLN A 106 7.10 -0.19 1.47
CA GLN A 106 7.57 1.05 0.86
C GLN A 106 7.07 2.28 1.63
N ILE A 107 5.78 2.30 2.01
CA ILE A 107 5.19 3.35 2.84
C ILE A 107 5.89 3.44 4.20
N MET A 108 6.12 2.30 4.85
CA MET A 108 6.81 2.25 6.15
C MET A 108 8.22 2.85 6.05
N LYS A 109 9.01 2.42 5.07
CA LYS A 109 10.36 2.96 4.83
C LYS A 109 10.33 4.46 4.53
N ALA A 110 9.38 4.92 3.71
CA ALA A 110 9.25 6.34 3.40
C ALA A 110 8.93 7.18 4.67
N LYS A 111 8.09 6.66 5.57
CA LYS A 111 7.80 7.31 6.86
C LYS A 111 9.03 7.37 7.77
N GLU A 112 9.80 6.28 7.84
CA GLU A 112 11.04 6.22 8.62
C GLU A 112 12.08 7.23 8.10
N GLU A 113 12.29 7.26 6.78
CA GLU A 113 13.20 8.22 6.16
C GLU A 113 12.73 9.66 6.38
N ALA A 114 11.44 9.93 6.26
CA ALA A 114 10.89 11.25 6.50
C ALA A 114 11.10 11.73 7.94
N LEU A 115 10.90 10.84 8.91
CA LEU A 115 11.16 11.12 10.31
C LEU A 115 12.65 11.39 10.55
N SER A 116 13.54 10.56 9.98
CA SER A 116 14.98 10.72 10.12
C SER A 116 15.47 12.07 9.56
N ARG A 117 14.98 12.46 8.37
CA ARG A 117 15.31 13.77 7.76
C ARG A 117 14.85 14.93 8.64
N LYS A 118 13.65 14.84 9.22
CA LYS A 118 13.14 15.84 10.15
C LYS A 118 14.03 15.97 11.38
N GLU A 119 14.40 14.86 12.00
CA GLU A 119 15.28 14.88 13.18
C GLU A 119 16.65 15.53 12.89
N ILE A 120 17.20 15.32 11.70
CA ILE A 120 18.43 15.97 11.27
C ILE A 120 18.23 17.48 11.13
N LEU A 121 17.16 17.91 10.45
CA LEU A 121 16.85 19.34 10.28
C LEU A 121 16.65 20.04 11.64
N ASP A 122 15.90 19.43 12.56
CA ASP A 122 15.69 19.96 13.92
C ASP A 122 17.01 20.12 14.69
N ARG A 123 17.98 19.20 14.48
CA ARG A 123 19.32 19.30 15.10
C ARG A 123 20.15 20.41 14.47
N VAL A 124 20.09 20.56 13.15
CA VAL A 124 20.80 21.62 12.42
C VAL A 124 20.26 22.99 12.84
N GLU A 125 18.94 23.16 12.93
CA GLU A 125 18.31 24.41 13.38
C GLU A 125 18.76 24.79 14.79
N LYS A 126 18.74 23.86 15.74
CA LYS A 126 19.25 24.08 17.11
C LYS A 126 20.71 24.49 17.12
N TRP A 127 21.54 23.88 16.27
CA TRP A 127 22.95 24.21 16.18
C TRP A 127 23.16 25.62 15.61
N MET A 128 22.41 25.99 14.58
CA MET A 128 22.43 27.36 14.03
C MET A 128 22.05 28.40 15.07
N SER A 129 20.96 28.19 15.81
CA SER A 129 20.55 29.12 16.89
C SER A 129 21.60 29.24 18.00
N ALA A 130 22.26 28.15 18.37
CA ALA A 130 23.33 28.18 19.36
C ALA A 130 24.55 28.99 18.88
N CYS A 131 24.94 28.85 17.61
CA CYS A 131 26.02 29.65 17.01
C CYS A 131 25.66 31.14 16.93
N GLU A 132 24.42 31.46 16.59
CA GLU A 132 23.93 32.85 16.58
C GLU A 132 24.00 33.46 17.99
N GLU A 133 23.54 32.73 19.00
CA GLU A 133 23.58 33.20 20.39
C GLU A 133 25.02 33.35 20.92
N GLU A 134 25.92 32.42 20.59
CA GLU A 134 27.34 32.54 20.92
C GLU A 134 27.97 33.81 20.31
N SER A 135 27.74 34.06 19.02
CA SER A 135 28.20 35.28 18.35
C SER A 135 27.65 36.55 19.01
N TRP A 136 26.36 36.54 19.38
CA TRP A 136 25.74 37.66 20.11
C TRP A 136 26.41 37.92 21.47
N LEU A 137 26.73 36.86 22.22
CA LEU A 137 27.39 36.97 23.51
C LEU A 137 28.84 37.46 23.39
N GLU A 138 29.57 37.00 22.36
CA GLU A 138 30.93 37.47 22.07
C GLU A 138 30.97 38.97 21.76
N ASP A 139 30.07 39.45 20.90
CA ASP A 139 29.97 40.86 20.55
C ASP A 139 29.58 41.72 21.76
N TYR A 140 28.62 41.26 22.57
CA TYR A 140 28.27 41.92 23.82
C TYR A 140 29.47 42.06 24.76
N ASN A 141 30.23 40.98 24.96
CA ASN A 141 31.41 40.98 25.82
C ASN A 141 32.52 41.90 25.28
N ARG A 142 32.72 41.97 23.96
CA ARG A 142 33.69 42.88 23.34
C ARG A 142 33.39 44.35 23.62
N VAL A 143 32.11 44.73 23.54
CA VAL A 143 31.66 46.10 23.84
C VAL A 143 31.83 46.43 25.32
N LEU A 144 31.48 45.48 26.20
CA LEU A 144 31.65 45.64 27.65
C LEU A 144 33.13 45.86 28.02
N ILE A 145 34.03 45.02 27.51
CA ILE A 145 35.47 45.12 27.78
C ILE A 145 36.05 46.44 27.24
N SER A 146 35.59 46.90 26.09
CA SER A 146 36.07 48.17 25.49
C SER A 146 35.58 49.42 26.23
N SER A 147 34.61 49.27 27.14
CA SER A 147 34.00 50.37 27.91
C SER A 147 34.56 50.49 29.33
N ILE A 148 35.51 49.62 29.72
CA ILE A 148 36.22 49.60 31.02
C ILE A 148 37.63 50.15 30.81
#